data_AF-A0A9J6CA46-F1
#
_entry.id   AF-A0A9J6CA46-F1
#
_cell.length_a   1.000
_cell.length_b   1.000
_cell.length_c   1.000
_cell.angle_alpha   90.00
_cell.angle_beta   90.00
_cell.angle_gamma   90.00
#
_symmetry.space_group_name_H-M   'P 1'
#
loop_
_entity.id
_entity.type
_entity.pdbx_description
1 polymer ?
#
loop_
_entity_poly.entity_id
_entity_poly.type
_entity_poly.pdbx_seq_one_letter_code
_entity_poly.pdbx_strand_id
1 'polypeptide(L)'
;MKFLFFIICLIFYEINALTVDGGINLIFFGKSFTDITTTTLDFNFASLKGTTYFDIKKPTAVFAHGYLTDYKTPMNKDLIKAYIYRGDYNVISIDWSKYSWDWNIFAVANSTNDQADYIRQILLQMKSAGFDLSTFHFIGHCVGANILGRVGYQFIKNNTFTLTRITGLDPSSAFFGTSNEWPDSWSELFPSLNKKNAKFVDIIHTDAGFQGLNYVGGHADFWVNGGNNQPKCSFFDIFTYQADDMIRCSHNRAVKYYTESVESTTKLLFISTKCVNNTYTAEACTGSISSMGIYANKYAANEGNFFVSTNGTSPYSTSSLLLIDGGINLVFFGKGANDYKSTTLDYNYASLKGTRYFDISKPTAVYAHGFNSKFLDPDIMGIGEAFISREDHNVIAVDWQKYTSNFFYPEVAGAVDDVASFIVKMLIQMQTARYNLTTFYFIGHSLGAQLMGRIGYQLKSNYNFTISRITALDPAGPQFGSFNDWPTSIAFIFPAVNKLNAKFVDVIHTDAGSLGDSYSVAHVDFWPNGGFDQPLCSISPTNYNCNATFDVCIGCDHGRSIRYFSESVRSLTKHKFKSFLCSTSIIAPAACTGSISSMGFYANLYAANEGNYYCQILQI
;
A
#
# COMPACT_ATOMS: atom_id res chain seq x y z
N MET A 1 47.38 2.27 -1.65
CA MET A 1 46.24 3.22 -1.55
C MET A 1 45.94 3.51 -0.07
N LYS A 2 46.78 4.32 0.57
CA LYS A 2 46.58 4.84 1.94
C LYS A 2 46.71 6.36 1.81
N PHE A 3 45.61 7.11 1.70
CA PHE A 3 45.51 8.58 1.81
C PHE A 3 44.09 9.03 1.42
N LEU A 4 43.11 8.87 2.32
CA LEU A 4 41.82 9.60 2.26
C LEU A 4 41.05 9.48 3.60
N PHE A 5 41.72 9.78 4.72
CA PHE A 5 41.16 9.59 6.08
C PHE A 5 41.41 10.79 7.02
N PHE A 6 41.65 11.98 6.47
CA PHE A 6 41.88 13.22 7.21
C PHE A 6 41.22 14.39 6.48
N ILE A 7 40.68 15.34 7.26
CA ILE A 7 39.77 16.44 6.82
C ILE A 7 38.39 15.85 6.47
N ILE A 8 37.30 16.11 7.19
CA ILE A 8 36.84 17.37 7.79
C ILE A 8 36.63 17.25 9.31
N CYS A 9 36.91 18.32 10.06
CA CYS A 9 36.64 18.43 11.50
C CYS A 9 35.97 19.78 11.81
N LEU A 10 35.18 19.82 12.89
CA LEU A 10 34.57 20.99 13.55
C LEU A 10 33.41 21.71 12.83
N ILE A 11 32.21 21.62 13.42
CA ILE A 11 31.46 22.76 14.01
C ILE A 11 30.69 22.22 15.23
N PHE A 12 30.56 23.03 16.28
CA PHE A 12 29.99 22.67 17.58
C PHE A 12 28.47 22.51 17.55
N TYR A 13 27.95 21.62 18.41
CA TYR A 13 26.86 21.96 19.33
C TYR A 13 27.06 21.21 20.65
N GLU A 14 27.22 21.96 21.75
CA GLU A 14 27.06 21.38 23.09
C GLU A 14 25.57 21.11 23.34
N ILE A 15 25.24 19.91 23.79
CA ILE A 15 23.96 19.65 24.47
C ILE A 15 24.28 19.09 25.85
N ASN A 16 24.17 19.96 26.86
CA ASN A 16 24.10 19.53 28.24
C ASN A 16 22.84 18.68 28.45
N ALA A 17 23.01 17.40 28.76
CA ALA A 17 21.95 16.51 29.21
C ALA A 17 22.40 15.84 30.52
N LEU A 18 21.57 15.93 31.56
CA LEU A 18 21.91 15.52 32.92
C LEU A 18 22.01 13.99 33.06
N THR A 19 22.83 13.56 34.01
CA THR A 19 22.75 12.24 34.67
C THR A 19 21.48 12.18 35.55
N VAL A 20 20.85 11.07 35.95
CA VAL A 20 21.10 9.61 35.98
C VAL A 20 19.74 8.94 35.63
N ASP A 21 19.57 7.76 35.02
CA ASP A 21 20.45 6.61 34.75
C ASP A 21 20.35 6.08 33.30
N GLY A 22 21.18 5.09 32.92
CA GLY A 22 20.89 4.04 31.93
C GLY A 22 20.89 4.47 30.46
N GLY A 23 20.18 5.54 30.11
CA GLY A 23 20.22 6.16 28.79
C GLY A 23 19.43 5.46 27.69
N ILE A 24 18.64 4.43 28.03
CA ILE A 24 17.66 3.82 27.14
C ILE A 24 16.26 4.26 27.56
N ASN A 25 15.44 4.64 26.57
CA ASN A 25 14.01 4.86 26.77
C ASN A 25 13.21 3.80 26.00
N LEU A 26 12.22 3.19 26.64
CA LEU A 26 11.14 2.51 25.92
C LEU A 26 10.07 3.55 25.60
N ILE A 27 9.82 3.78 24.31
CA ILE A 27 8.85 4.73 23.80
C ILE A 27 7.64 3.95 23.32
N PHE A 28 6.54 4.06 24.05
CA PHE A 28 5.25 3.46 23.71
C PHE A 28 4.49 4.44 22.82
N PHE A 29 3.96 3.94 21.70
CA PHE A 29 3.15 4.73 20.77
C PHE A 29 1.67 4.35 20.91
N GLY A 30 0.82 5.36 21.04
CA GLY A 30 -0.63 5.23 21.04
C GLY A 30 -1.19 5.23 19.63
N LYS A 31 -2.18 6.10 19.36
CA LYS A 31 -2.90 6.08 18.06
C LYS A 31 -2.22 6.87 16.94
N SER A 32 -1.09 7.53 17.21
CA SER A 32 -0.32 8.27 16.21
C SER A 32 1.16 8.32 16.60
N PHE A 33 2.05 8.60 15.64
CA PHE A 33 3.48 8.69 15.91
C PHE A 33 3.87 9.78 16.93
N THR A 34 3.02 10.79 17.12
CA THR A 34 3.21 11.88 18.09
C THR A 34 2.55 11.61 19.45
N ASP A 35 1.68 10.61 19.54
CA ASP A 35 1.01 10.19 20.77
C ASP A 35 1.92 9.18 21.49
N ILE A 36 2.86 9.68 22.29
CA ILE A 36 3.90 8.86 22.94
C ILE A 36 3.93 8.99 24.46
N THR A 37 4.32 7.91 25.13
CA THR A 37 4.81 7.95 26.52
C THR A 37 6.14 7.21 26.61
N THR A 38 7.06 7.72 27.43
CA THR A 38 8.41 7.15 27.60
C THR A 38 8.56 6.51 28.99
N THR A 39 9.28 5.39 29.07
CA THR A 39 9.53 4.68 30.32
C THR A 39 11.00 4.28 30.46
N THR A 40 11.51 4.36 31.68
CA THR A 40 12.86 3.94 32.12
C THR A 40 12.75 2.76 33.08
N LEU A 41 13.86 2.33 33.70
CA LEU A 41 13.79 1.63 34.98
C LEU A 41 12.97 2.44 36.01
N ASP A 42 12.33 1.70 36.92
CA ASP A 42 11.50 2.19 38.02
C ASP A 42 10.17 2.86 37.60
N PHE A 43 9.83 2.76 36.31
CA PHE A 43 8.51 3.13 35.83
C PHE A 43 7.42 2.19 36.40
N ASN A 44 6.30 2.76 36.84
CA ASN A 44 5.15 1.99 37.31
C ASN A 44 4.38 1.37 36.13
N PHE A 45 4.86 0.23 35.61
CA PHE A 45 4.26 -0.45 34.45
C PHE A 45 2.78 -0.82 34.64
N ALA A 46 2.29 -0.98 35.88
CA ALA A 46 0.86 -1.21 36.12
C ALA A 46 -0.02 -0.04 35.61
N SER A 47 0.51 1.19 35.59
CA SER A 47 -0.21 2.38 35.11
C SER A 47 -0.45 2.43 33.60
N LEU A 48 0.27 1.64 32.79
CA LEU A 48 0.04 1.55 31.34
C LEU A 48 -1.20 0.73 30.98
N LYS A 49 -1.67 -0.15 31.88
CA LYS A 49 -2.82 -1.02 31.61
C LYS A 49 -4.11 -0.21 31.49
N GLY A 50 -4.76 -0.29 30.33
CA GLY A 50 -6.00 0.45 30.04
C GLY A 50 -5.78 1.89 29.55
N THR A 51 -4.53 2.27 29.25
CA THR A 51 -4.21 3.53 28.56
C THR A 51 -4.40 3.40 27.05
N THR A 52 -4.33 4.51 26.32
CA THR A 52 -4.26 4.53 24.85
C THR A 52 -2.94 4.00 24.29
N TYR A 53 -1.90 3.88 25.13
CA TYR A 53 -0.55 3.45 24.76
C TYR A 53 -0.33 1.94 24.83
N PHE A 54 -1.20 1.20 25.53
CA PHE A 54 -1.05 -0.26 25.66
C PHE A 54 -2.38 -0.99 25.89
N ASP A 55 -2.79 -1.80 24.91
CA ASP A 55 -3.90 -2.73 25.00
C ASP A 55 -3.39 -4.15 25.26
N ILE A 56 -3.69 -4.70 26.43
CA ILE A 56 -3.26 -6.05 26.85
C ILE A 56 -3.83 -7.18 25.97
N LYS A 57 -4.82 -6.88 25.11
CA LYS A 57 -5.37 -7.85 24.14
C LYS A 57 -4.58 -7.92 22.84
N LYS A 58 -3.68 -6.97 22.58
CA LYS A 58 -2.86 -6.93 21.36
C LYS A 58 -1.47 -7.55 21.60
N PRO A 59 -0.89 -8.23 20.59
CA PRO A 59 0.55 -8.50 20.58
C PRO A 59 1.36 -7.20 20.59
N THR A 60 2.62 -7.28 21.02
CA THR A 60 3.49 -6.10 21.14
C THR A 60 4.69 -6.21 20.21
N ALA A 61 4.86 -5.25 19.31
CA ALA A 61 6.06 -5.09 18.49
C ALA A 61 7.06 -4.19 19.23
N VAL A 62 8.29 -4.66 19.41
CA VAL A 62 9.37 -3.95 20.12
C VAL A 62 10.53 -3.74 19.16
N PHE A 63 10.74 -2.50 18.70
CA PHE A 63 11.75 -2.17 17.69
C PHE A 63 13.01 -1.55 18.30
N ALA A 64 14.20 -2.06 17.95
CA ALA A 64 15.50 -1.49 18.30
C ALA A 64 16.23 -0.99 17.03
N HIS A 65 16.53 0.31 16.99
CA HIS A 65 17.20 0.95 15.84
C HIS A 65 18.70 0.61 15.75
N GLY A 66 19.34 1.03 14.65
CA GLY A 66 20.74 0.77 14.34
C GLY A 66 21.74 1.84 14.78
N TYR A 67 22.99 1.66 14.35
CA TYR A 67 24.13 2.55 14.57
C TYR A 67 24.00 3.87 13.79
N LEU A 68 24.33 5.02 14.40
CA LEU A 68 24.07 6.38 13.90
C LEU A 68 22.61 6.61 13.46
N THR A 69 21.66 6.07 14.23
CA THR A 69 20.21 6.30 14.05
C THR A 69 19.50 6.36 15.40
N ASP A 70 18.26 6.82 15.39
CA ASP A 70 17.33 6.86 16.53
C ASP A 70 15.90 6.48 16.08
N TYR A 71 14.91 6.51 16.98
CA TYR A 71 13.52 6.23 16.63
C TYR A 71 12.83 7.27 15.71
N LYS A 72 13.41 8.48 15.59
CA LYS A 72 12.86 9.58 14.77
C LYS A 72 13.37 9.56 13.33
N THR A 73 14.52 8.93 13.11
CA THR A 73 15.16 8.69 11.82
C THR A 73 14.13 8.16 10.82
N PRO A 74 14.02 8.71 9.60
CA PRO A 74 12.85 8.50 8.72
C PRO A 74 12.43 7.04 8.56
N MET A 75 13.38 6.17 8.22
CA MET A 75 13.20 4.72 8.06
C MET A 75 12.59 4.03 9.31
N ASN A 76 13.04 4.41 10.50
CA ASN A 76 12.56 3.86 11.77
C ASN A 76 11.17 4.39 12.11
N LYS A 77 10.95 5.68 11.85
CA LYS A 77 9.65 6.33 11.98
C LYS A 77 8.59 5.72 11.05
N ASP A 78 8.96 5.34 9.84
CA ASP A 78 8.05 4.72 8.89
C ASP A 78 7.67 3.28 9.31
N LEU A 79 8.62 2.47 9.81
CA LEU A 79 8.30 1.18 10.44
C LEU A 79 7.33 1.32 11.64
N ILE A 80 7.57 2.30 12.52
CA ILE A 80 6.72 2.55 13.68
C ILE A 80 5.30 2.96 13.22
N LYS A 81 5.19 3.86 12.22
CA LYS A 81 3.90 4.23 11.62
C LYS A 81 3.19 3.03 11.01
N ALA A 82 3.88 2.16 10.27
CA ALA A 82 3.28 0.99 9.64
C ALA A 82 2.57 0.10 10.67
N TYR A 83 3.18 -0.13 11.84
CA TYR A 83 2.53 -0.85 12.94
C TYR A 83 1.35 -0.09 13.56
N ILE A 84 1.46 1.23 13.75
CA ILE A 84 0.35 2.07 14.27
C ILE A 84 -0.86 2.04 13.33
N TYR A 85 -0.62 2.24 12.03
CA TYR A 85 -1.59 2.20 10.93
C TYR A 85 -2.30 0.84 10.86
N ARG A 86 -1.52 -0.24 10.93
CA ARG A 86 -2.03 -1.61 10.95
C ARG A 86 -2.93 -1.88 12.16
N GLY A 87 -2.63 -1.25 13.31
CA GLY A 87 -3.54 -1.09 14.44
C GLY A 87 -3.82 -2.34 15.30
N ASP A 88 -3.37 -3.52 14.89
CA ASP A 88 -3.52 -4.80 15.61
C ASP A 88 -2.36 -5.14 16.57
N TYR A 89 -1.34 -4.26 16.70
CA TYR A 89 -0.25 -4.35 17.67
C TYR A 89 -0.24 -3.18 18.67
N ASN A 90 0.39 -3.38 19.82
CA ASN A 90 1.04 -2.31 20.59
C ASN A 90 2.44 -2.07 20.01
N VAL A 91 2.91 -0.82 19.99
CA VAL A 91 4.21 -0.47 19.38
C VAL A 91 5.11 0.16 20.42
N ILE A 92 6.31 -0.40 20.58
CA ILE A 92 7.37 0.10 21.45
C ILE A 92 8.63 0.30 20.62
N SER A 93 9.28 1.46 20.71
CA SER A 93 10.66 1.64 20.25
C SER A 93 11.60 1.68 21.43
N ILE A 94 12.70 0.95 21.35
CA ILE A 94 13.85 1.07 22.23
C ILE A 94 14.73 2.17 21.64
N ASP A 95 14.66 3.36 22.23
CA ASP A 95 15.54 4.48 21.92
C ASP A 95 16.80 4.37 22.77
N TRP A 96 17.90 4.00 22.13
CA TRP A 96 19.24 3.90 22.71
C TRP A 96 20.20 4.93 22.07
N SER A 97 19.63 6.03 21.55
CA SER A 97 20.34 7.08 20.81
C SER A 97 21.54 7.69 21.54
N LYS A 98 21.51 7.74 22.87
CA LYS A 98 22.67 8.13 23.71
C LYS A 98 23.96 7.37 23.37
N TYR A 99 23.86 6.11 22.96
CA TYR A 99 25.00 5.28 22.61
C TYR A 99 25.13 5.06 21.09
N SER A 100 24.01 4.96 20.36
CA SER A 100 24.06 4.67 18.91
C SER A 100 24.77 5.76 18.08
N TRP A 101 24.80 7.01 18.56
CA TRP A 101 25.44 8.15 17.90
C TRP A 101 26.94 8.31 18.21
N ASP A 102 27.55 7.45 19.03
CA ASP A 102 29.01 7.47 19.26
C ASP A 102 29.76 6.93 18.03
N TRP A 103 30.48 7.81 17.32
CA TRP A 103 31.28 7.49 16.14
C TRP A 103 32.32 6.36 16.36
N ASN A 104 32.65 6.04 17.61
CA ASN A 104 33.43 4.87 17.96
C ASN A 104 32.57 3.61 18.00
N ILE A 105 32.39 2.97 16.84
CA ILE A 105 31.64 1.71 16.69
C ILE A 105 32.13 0.56 17.62
N PHE A 106 33.39 0.58 18.09
CA PHE A 106 33.85 -0.38 19.11
C PHE A 106 33.26 -0.08 20.49
N ALA A 107 33.19 1.20 20.90
CA ALA A 107 32.53 1.61 22.13
C ALA A 107 31.03 1.29 22.10
N VAL A 108 30.39 1.53 20.93
CA VAL A 108 29.01 1.11 20.65
C VAL A 108 28.85 -0.40 20.85
N ALA A 109 29.67 -1.22 20.18
CA ALA A 109 29.62 -2.68 20.30
C ALA A 109 29.83 -3.14 21.75
N ASN A 110 30.78 -2.55 22.48
CA ASN A 110 31.07 -2.86 23.88
C ASN A 110 29.89 -2.52 24.81
N SER A 111 29.20 -1.39 24.57
CA SER A 111 28.03 -0.99 25.35
C SER A 111 26.83 -1.95 25.22
N THR A 112 26.75 -2.75 24.15
CA THR A 112 25.55 -3.56 23.83
C THR A 112 25.18 -4.59 24.90
N ASN A 113 26.13 -5.08 25.70
CA ASN A 113 25.83 -5.99 26.80
C ASN A 113 25.04 -5.30 27.92
N ASP A 114 25.45 -4.08 28.27
CA ASP A 114 24.84 -3.31 29.36
C ASP A 114 23.49 -2.75 28.90
N GLN A 115 23.40 -2.33 27.63
CA GLN A 115 22.12 -1.98 27.00
C GLN A 115 21.13 -3.15 27.06
N ALA A 116 21.59 -4.36 26.73
CA ALA A 116 20.76 -5.55 26.79
C ALA A 116 20.30 -5.89 28.21
N ASP A 117 21.15 -5.71 29.23
CA ASP A 117 20.75 -5.98 30.61
C ASP A 117 19.72 -4.96 31.11
N TYR A 118 19.87 -3.68 30.77
CA TYR A 118 18.90 -2.63 31.07
C TYR A 118 17.52 -2.94 30.45
N ILE A 119 17.48 -3.33 29.17
CA ILE A 119 16.25 -3.76 28.48
C ILE A 119 15.66 -5.00 29.15
N ARG A 120 16.48 -6.00 29.50
CA ARG A 120 16.06 -7.22 30.21
C ARG A 120 15.43 -6.90 31.57
N GLN A 121 16.02 -5.99 32.34
CA GLN A 121 15.49 -5.54 33.63
C GLN A 121 14.13 -4.84 33.47
N ILE A 122 13.98 -3.93 32.49
CA ILE A 122 12.69 -3.31 32.17
C ILE A 122 11.63 -4.36 31.81
N LEU A 123 11.96 -5.32 30.95
CA LEU A 123 11.05 -6.41 30.57
C LEU A 123 10.67 -7.29 31.77
N LEU A 124 11.57 -7.50 32.75
CA LEU A 124 11.25 -8.16 34.01
C LEU A 124 10.32 -7.33 34.90
N GLN A 125 10.47 -6.01 34.96
CA GLN A 125 9.53 -5.12 35.65
C GLN A 125 8.14 -5.17 34.98
N MET A 126 8.07 -5.14 33.63
CA MET A 126 6.82 -5.36 32.89
C MET A 126 6.18 -6.73 33.20
N LYS A 127 6.96 -7.81 33.17
CA LYS A 127 6.48 -9.15 33.51
C LYS A 127 5.92 -9.22 34.93
N SER A 128 6.61 -8.59 35.89
CA SER A 128 6.19 -8.52 37.30
C SER A 128 4.93 -7.69 37.50
N ALA A 129 4.76 -6.62 36.71
CA ALA A 129 3.50 -5.87 36.62
C ALA A 129 2.37 -6.65 35.90
N GLY A 130 2.60 -7.88 35.46
CA GLY A 130 1.60 -8.77 34.86
C GLY A 130 1.34 -8.48 33.38
N PHE A 131 2.38 -8.16 32.61
CA PHE A 131 2.36 -8.14 31.14
C PHE A 131 2.84 -9.51 30.62
N ASP A 132 2.13 -10.06 29.63
CA ASP A 132 2.55 -11.32 29.02
C ASP A 132 3.59 -11.09 27.90
N LEU A 133 4.87 -11.21 28.28
CA LEU A 133 6.00 -11.17 27.35
C LEU A 133 5.95 -12.26 26.26
N SER A 134 5.09 -13.29 26.39
CA SER A 134 4.92 -14.29 25.32
C SER A 134 4.29 -13.69 24.05
N THR A 135 3.54 -12.59 24.20
CA THR A 135 2.90 -11.82 23.12
C THR A 135 3.85 -10.83 22.42
N PHE A 136 5.11 -10.74 22.85
CA PHE A 136 6.07 -9.76 22.36
C PHE A 136 6.89 -10.33 21.20
N HIS A 137 7.02 -9.52 20.15
CA HIS A 137 7.89 -9.75 18.99
C HIS A 137 8.93 -8.64 18.98
N PHE A 138 10.20 -9.02 19.06
CA PHE A 138 11.33 -8.10 19.06
C PHE A 138 11.87 -7.97 17.62
N ILE A 139 12.13 -6.75 17.15
CA ILE A 139 12.63 -6.46 15.80
C ILE A 139 13.84 -5.54 15.96
N GLY A 140 14.99 -5.90 15.40
CA GLY A 140 16.19 -5.07 15.52
C GLY A 140 16.87 -4.85 14.18
N HIS A 141 17.28 -3.62 13.90
CA HIS A 141 18.11 -3.27 12.74
C HIS A 141 19.58 -3.14 13.12
N CYS A 142 20.50 -3.61 12.27
CA CYS A 142 21.94 -3.37 12.44
C CYS A 142 22.41 -3.87 13.83
N VAL A 143 23.02 -2.99 14.64
CA VAL A 143 23.44 -3.27 16.03
C VAL A 143 22.25 -3.57 16.96
N GLY A 144 21.07 -2.98 16.72
CA GLY A 144 19.85 -3.24 17.49
C GLY A 144 19.41 -4.70 17.43
N ALA A 145 19.68 -5.41 16.33
CA ALA A 145 19.43 -6.84 16.22
C ALA A 145 20.31 -7.65 17.20
N ASN A 146 21.59 -7.30 17.30
CA ASN A 146 22.53 -7.95 18.21
C ASN A 146 22.26 -7.58 19.68
N ILE A 147 21.80 -6.36 19.98
CA ILE A 147 21.29 -5.99 21.32
C ILE A 147 20.14 -6.93 21.72
N LEU A 148 19.14 -7.12 20.85
CA LEU A 148 18.01 -8.02 21.13
C LEU A 148 18.43 -9.49 21.24
N GLY A 149 19.42 -9.94 20.45
CA GLY A 149 20.08 -11.23 20.60
C GLY A 149 20.69 -11.41 22.00
N ARG A 150 21.42 -10.41 22.50
CA ARG A 150 21.96 -10.38 23.87
C ARG A 150 20.88 -10.38 24.95
N VAL A 151 19.78 -9.63 24.78
CA VAL A 151 18.62 -9.67 25.71
C VAL A 151 18.10 -11.10 25.83
N GLY A 152 17.89 -11.77 24.69
CA GLY A 152 17.46 -13.18 24.65
C GLY A 152 18.46 -14.13 25.31
N TYR A 153 19.75 -14.00 25.01
CA TYR A 153 20.82 -14.77 25.66
C TYR A 153 20.82 -14.59 27.20
N GLN A 154 20.74 -13.36 27.69
CA GLN A 154 20.76 -13.08 29.14
C GLN A 154 19.51 -13.63 29.85
N PHE A 155 18.33 -13.61 29.21
CA PHE A 155 17.12 -14.25 29.75
C PHE A 155 17.27 -15.77 29.91
N ILE A 156 17.91 -16.43 28.94
CA ILE A 156 18.14 -17.87 28.94
C ILE A 156 19.25 -18.25 29.93
N LYS A 157 20.37 -17.50 29.94
CA LYS A 157 21.50 -17.69 30.87
C LYS A 157 21.06 -17.62 32.34
N ASN A 158 20.14 -16.70 32.65
CA ASN A 158 19.56 -16.55 33.99
C ASN A 158 18.31 -17.44 34.22
N ASN A 159 18.02 -18.38 33.32
CA ASN A 159 16.90 -19.33 33.39
C ASN A 159 15.54 -18.67 33.73
N THR A 160 15.29 -17.47 33.22
CA THR A 160 14.14 -16.64 33.65
C THR A 160 13.00 -16.63 32.63
N PHE A 161 13.33 -16.59 31.34
CA PHE A 161 12.36 -16.56 30.24
C PHE A 161 13.02 -16.96 28.91
N THR A 162 12.24 -17.13 27.85
CA THR A 162 12.73 -17.26 26.47
C THR A 162 11.85 -16.41 25.58
N LEU A 163 12.44 -15.45 24.87
CA LEU A 163 11.69 -14.55 23.98
C LEU A 163 10.96 -15.35 22.90
N THR A 164 9.75 -14.94 22.53
CA THR A 164 8.94 -15.68 21.55
C THR A 164 9.51 -15.56 20.14
N ARG A 165 9.82 -14.34 19.69
CA ARG A 165 10.36 -14.09 18.35
C ARG A 165 11.32 -12.90 18.35
N ILE A 166 12.46 -13.06 17.67
CA ILE A 166 13.33 -11.94 17.26
C ILE A 166 13.42 -11.92 15.73
N THR A 167 13.10 -10.79 15.10
CA THR A 167 13.47 -10.54 13.70
C THR A 167 14.75 -9.70 13.64
N GLY A 168 15.77 -10.20 12.96
CA GLY A 168 16.98 -9.46 12.63
C GLY A 168 16.87 -8.80 11.26
N LEU A 169 16.88 -7.47 11.21
CA LEU A 169 16.91 -6.69 9.98
C LEU A 169 18.36 -6.32 9.69
N ASP A 170 18.98 -7.07 8.79
CA ASP A 170 20.39 -6.99 8.41
C ASP A 170 21.32 -6.77 9.63
N PRO A 171 21.43 -7.75 10.55
CA PRO A 171 22.22 -7.62 11.77
C PRO A 171 23.66 -7.24 11.45
N SER A 172 24.25 -6.33 12.24
CA SER A 172 25.59 -5.81 11.95
C SER A 172 26.67 -6.88 12.06
N SER A 173 27.57 -6.96 11.07
CA SER A 173 28.80 -7.79 11.12
C SER A 173 29.96 -7.11 11.86
N ALA A 174 29.99 -5.78 11.90
CA ALA A 174 31.03 -5.02 12.59
C ALA A 174 31.16 -5.46 14.06
N PHE A 175 32.26 -6.14 14.39
CA PHE A 175 32.57 -6.84 15.64
C PHE A 175 31.70 -8.06 16.01
N PHE A 176 30.50 -8.25 15.44
CA PHE A 176 29.64 -9.42 15.73
C PHE A 176 29.77 -10.57 14.70
N GLY A 177 30.77 -10.51 13.81
CA GLY A 177 31.08 -11.56 12.83
C GLY A 177 31.66 -12.85 13.44
N THR A 178 31.68 -13.93 12.66
CA THR A 178 32.29 -15.22 13.04
C THR A 178 33.82 -15.25 12.85
N SER A 179 34.45 -16.27 13.41
CA SER A 179 35.90 -16.61 13.39
C SER A 179 36.67 -16.39 12.07
N ASN A 180 35.99 -16.44 10.92
CA ASN A 180 36.61 -16.25 9.61
C ASN A 180 36.89 -14.77 9.28
N GLU A 181 36.27 -13.83 9.99
CA GLU A 181 36.47 -12.38 9.83
C GLU A 181 37.23 -11.74 11.01
N TRP A 182 37.08 -12.32 12.20
CA TRP A 182 37.67 -11.83 13.46
C TRP A 182 38.22 -12.99 14.29
N PRO A 183 39.27 -12.81 15.11
CA PRO A 183 39.79 -13.87 15.97
C PRO A 183 38.70 -14.44 16.89
N ASP A 184 38.74 -15.74 17.19
CA ASP A 184 37.69 -16.44 17.97
C ASP A 184 37.28 -15.70 19.26
N SER A 185 38.26 -15.13 19.97
CA SER A 185 38.05 -14.34 21.19
C SER A 185 37.15 -13.10 21.04
N TRP A 186 37.04 -12.54 19.83
CA TRP A 186 36.11 -11.44 19.54
C TRP A 186 34.67 -11.93 19.40
N SER A 187 34.46 -13.10 18.81
CA SER A 187 33.12 -13.70 18.69
C SER A 187 32.52 -14.09 20.05
N GLU A 188 33.37 -14.37 21.05
CA GLU A 188 32.96 -14.60 22.45
C GLU A 188 32.57 -13.30 23.18
N LEU A 189 33.26 -12.19 22.90
CA LEU A 189 32.95 -10.86 23.44
C LEU A 189 31.68 -10.25 22.80
N PHE A 190 31.50 -10.50 21.50
CA PHE A 190 30.47 -9.91 20.65
C PHE A 190 29.61 -10.97 19.94
N PRO A 191 28.91 -11.86 20.67
CA PRO A 191 28.00 -12.81 20.07
C PRO A 191 26.87 -12.10 19.32
N SER A 192 26.66 -12.52 18.08
CA SER A 192 25.57 -12.07 17.22
C SER A 192 24.21 -12.63 17.62
N LEU A 193 23.17 -12.02 17.05
CA LEU A 193 21.84 -12.62 16.97
C LEU A 193 21.92 -14.00 16.30
N ASN A 194 21.45 -15.03 16.98
CA ASN A 194 21.35 -16.38 16.46
C ASN A 194 20.13 -17.13 17.03
N LYS A 195 19.80 -18.28 16.43
CA LYS A 195 18.61 -19.08 16.76
C LYS A 195 18.49 -19.52 18.22
N LYS A 196 19.57 -19.52 19.01
CA LYS A 196 19.50 -19.83 20.44
C LYS A 196 18.92 -18.68 21.29
N ASN A 197 18.71 -17.48 20.74
CA ASN A 197 18.28 -16.32 21.53
C ASN A 197 16.76 -16.22 21.76
N ALA A 198 15.95 -16.94 20.99
CA ALA A 198 14.48 -16.92 21.10
C ALA A 198 13.86 -18.23 20.57
N LYS A 199 12.57 -18.47 20.83
CA LYS A 199 11.84 -19.65 20.31
C LYS A 199 11.74 -19.67 18.79
N PHE A 200 11.76 -18.50 18.16
CA PHE A 200 11.90 -18.34 16.72
C PHE A 200 12.79 -17.12 16.43
N VAL A 201 13.65 -17.22 15.41
CA VAL A 201 14.53 -16.14 14.99
C VAL A 201 14.52 -16.13 13.47
N ASP A 202 14.13 -15.00 12.89
CA ASP A 202 14.13 -14.80 11.44
C ASP A 202 15.04 -13.64 11.07
N ILE A 203 15.91 -13.82 10.08
CA ILE A 203 16.91 -12.81 9.68
C ILE A 203 16.67 -12.42 8.22
N ILE A 204 16.72 -11.12 7.93
CA ILE A 204 16.63 -10.56 6.59
C ILE A 204 18.01 -9.99 6.25
N HIS A 205 18.72 -10.63 5.32
CA HIS A 205 20.03 -10.20 4.85
C HIS A 205 19.87 -9.33 3.59
N THR A 206 20.44 -8.12 3.62
CA THR A 206 20.40 -7.16 2.51
C THR A 206 21.76 -6.55 2.16
N ASP A 207 22.72 -6.51 3.09
CA ASP A 207 24.08 -5.98 2.89
C ASP A 207 25.16 -6.93 3.47
N ALA A 208 24.92 -8.24 3.31
CA ALA A 208 25.75 -9.30 3.85
C ALA A 208 27.21 -9.19 3.38
N GLY A 209 28.15 -9.24 4.32
CA GLY A 209 29.59 -9.15 4.05
C GLY A 209 30.11 -7.72 3.81
N PHE A 210 29.25 -6.70 3.90
CA PHE A 210 29.67 -5.30 4.02
C PHE A 210 29.31 -4.73 5.38
N GLN A 211 28.03 -4.42 5.66
CA GLN A 211 27.57 -4.06 7.01
C GLN A 211 26.79 -5.18 7.70
N GLY A 212 26.16 -6.08 6.94
CA GLY A 212 25.35 -7.19 7.45
C GLY A 212 26.13 -8.49 7.67
N LEU A 213 25.63 -9.37 8.55
CA LEU A 213 26.14 -10.74 8.72
C LEU A 213 26.02 -11.56 7.42
N ASN A 214 27.07 -12.32 7.10
CA ASN A 214 27.18 -13.15 5.89
C ASN A 214 27.03 -14.67 6.14
N TYR A 215 26.56 -15.06 7.32
CA TYR A 215 26.31 -16.45 7.69
C TYR A 215 24.88 -16.65 8.21
N VAL A 216 24.44 -17.91 8.15
CA VAL A 216 23.13 -18.36 8.64
C VAL A 216 23.09 -18.26 10.17
N GLY A 217 22.26 -17.37 10.68
CA GLY A 217 22.10 -17.15 12.12
C GLY A 217 20.75 -17.64 12.68
N GLY A 218 19.69 -17.59 11.86
CA GLY A 218 18.32 -17.79 12.29
C GLY A 218 17.82 -19.23 12.34
N HIS A 219 16.53 -19.35 12.64
CA HIS A 219 15.71 -20.50 12.26
C HIS A 219 15.25 -20.36 10.79
N ALA A 220 15.06 -19.12 10.31
CA ALA A 220 14.79 -18.79 8.92
C ALA A 220 15.62 -17.58 8.48
N ASP A 221 16.38 -17.71 7.40
CA ASP A 221 17.32 -16.68 6.93
C ASP A 221 16.97 -16.32 5.48
N PHE A 222 16.53 -15.07 5.26
CA PHE A 222 16.02 -14.56 4.00
C PHE A 222 17.09 -13.70 3.31
N TRP A 223 17.61 -14.20 2.20
CA TRP A 223 18.70 -13.62 1.42
C TRP A 223 18.13 -12.83 0.24
N VAL A 224 17.86 -11.55 0.47
CA VAL A 224 17.08 -10.72 -0.46
C VAL A 224 17.96 -10.28 -1.63
N ASN A 225 17.54 -10.63 -2.86
CA ASN A 225 18.33 -10.51 -4.09
C ASN A 225 19.74 -11.12 -3.96
N GLY A 226 19.86 -12.23 -3.21
CA GLY A 226 21.13 -12.88 -2.89
C GLY A 226 21.87 -12.32 -1.67
N GLY A 227 21.30 -11.31 -1.01
CA GLY A 227 21.68 -10.85 0.33
C GLY A 227 22.75 -9.76 0.39
N ASN A 228 23.42 -9.41 -0.72
CA ASN A 228 24.59 -8.52 -0.71
C ASN A 228 24.29 -7.11 -1.25
N ASN A 229 23.63 -6.99 -2.41
CA ASN A 229 23.40 -5.71 -3.08
C ASN A 229 21.93 -5.61 -3.49
N GLN A 230 21.27 -4.52 -3.11
CA GLN A 230 19.86 -4.33 -3.39
C GLN A 230 19.62 -3.48 -4.65
N PRO A 231 18.54 -3.72 -5.43
CA PRO A 231 18.32 -2.96 -6.65
C PRO A 231 18.07 -1.48 -6.37
N LYS A 232 18.64 -0.59 -7.21
CA LYS A 232 18.75 0.87 -6.99
C LYS A 232 19.54 1.26 -5.73
N CYS A 233 20.57 0.49 -5.37
CA CYS A 233 21.57 0.85 -4.36
C CYS A 233 23.02 0.78 -4.90
N SER A 234 23.23 0.77 -6.22
CA SER A 234 24.58 0.79 -6.80
C SER A 234 25.15 2.21 -6.86
N PHE A 235 26.49 2.32 -6.96
CA PHE A 235 27.20 3.59 -7.07
C PHE A 235 26.70 4.49 -8.24
N PHE A 236 26.22 3.89 -9.33
CA PHE A 236 25.73 4.63 -10.50
C PHE A 236 24.28 5.12 -10.35
N ASP A 237 23.44 4.42 -9.58
CA ASP A 237 22.02 4.82 -9.39
C ASP A 237 21.90 6.18 -8.68
N ILE A 238 22.88 6.51 -7.83
CA ILE A 238 22.91 7.67 -6.94
C ILE A 238 23.00 9.01 -7.70
N PHE A 239 23.53 9.02 -8.93
CA PHE A 239 23.53 10.22 -9.78
C PHE A 239 22.17 10.52 -10.41
N THR A 240 21.20 9.60 -10.30
CA THR A 240 19.88 9.69 -10.96
C THR A 240 18.69 9.73 -10.00
N TYR A 241 18.88 9.32 -8.74
CA TYR A 241 17.86 9.35 -7.69
C TYR A 241 18.40 10.00 -6.42
N GLN A 242 17.57 10.78 -5.74
CA GLN A 242 17.85 11.34 -4.40
C GLN A 242 17.86 10.22 -3.34
N ALA A 243 18.88 9.37 -3.36
CA ALA A 243 19.03 8.26 -2.44
C ALA A 243 19.64 8.72 -1.11
N ASP A 244 18.98 8.36 0.00
CA ASP A 244 19.56 8.46 1.35
C ASP A 244 20.88 7.66 1.41
N ASP A 245 21.96 8.33 1.85
CA ASP A 245 23.28 7.79 2.20
C ASP A 245 23.83 6.65 1.33
N MET A 246 24.74 7.00 0.41
CA MET A 246 25.48 6.12 -0.51
C MET A 246 25.95 4.81 0.13
N ILE A 247 26.40 4.84 1.38
CA ILE A 247 27.05 3.70 2.04
C ILE A 247 26.01 2.76 2.67
N ARG A 248 24.82 3.25 2.99
CA ARG A 248 23.82 2.53 3.81
C ARG A 248 22.60 2.06 3.04
N CYS A 249 22.51 2.33 1.73
CA CYS A 249 21.32 2.01 0.93
C CYS A 249 20.91 0.54 1.05
N SER A 250 21.80 -0.41 0.74
CA SER A 250 21.51 -1.86 0.87
C SER A 250 21.18 -2.25 2.32
N HIS A 251 21.94 -1.76 3.29
CA HIS A 251 21.77 -2.07 4.71
C HIS A 251 20.42 -1.60 5.30
N ASN A 252 19.93 -0.45 4.82
CA ASN A 252 18.64 0.12 5.21
C ASN A 252 17.45 -0.57 4.55
N ARG A 253 17.66 -1.40 3.50
CA ARG A 253 16.57 -2.06 2.78
C ARG A 253 15.88 -3.12 3.61
N ALA A 254 16.55 -3.83 4.52
CA ALA A 254 15.89 -4.79 5.40
C ALA A 254 14.75 -4.14 6.20
N VAL A 255 14.91 -2.90 6.66
CA VAL A 255 13.84 -2.15 7.35
C VAL A 255 12.76 -1.70 6.39
N LYS A 256 13.11 -1.22 5.19
CA LYS A 256 12.12 -0.83 4.17
C LYS A 256 11.27 -2.02 3.69
N TYR A 257 11.87 -3.18 3.44
CA TYR A 257 11.17 -4.43 3.10
C TYR A 257 10.32 -4.96 4.26
N TYR A 258 10.82 -4.89 5.49
CA TYR A 258 10.04 -5.31 6.65
C TYR A 258 8.86 -4.38 6.92
N THR A 259 9.04 -3.06 6.78
CA THR A 259 7.97 -2.05 6.85
C THR A 259 6.85 -2.38 5.86
N GLU A 260 7.21 -2.63 4.60
CA GLU A 260 6.27 -3.06 3.57
C GLU A 260 5.49 -4.33 3.97
N SER A 261 6.16 -5.30 4.59
CA SER A 261 5.49 -6.52 5.08
C SER A 261 4.47 -6.23 6.20
N VAL A 262 4.69 -5.19 7.01
CA VAL A 262 3.81 -4.78 8.13
C VAL A 262 2.57 -4.06 7.62
N GLU A 263 2.74 -3.13 6.68
CA GLU A 263 1.66 -2.33 6.06
C GLU A 263 0.60 -3.20 5.38
N SER A 264 0.98 -4.40 4.91
CA SER A 264 0.05 -5.33 4.29
C SER A 264 -0.73 -6.20 5.27
N THR A 265 -2.05 -6.21 5.08
CA THR A 265 -2.96 -7.16 5.73
C THR A 265 -3.00 -8.53 5.02
N THR A 266 -2.44 -8.66 3.81
CA THR A 266 -2.39 -9.92 3.06
C THR A 266 -1.25 -10.80 3.59
N LYS A 267 -1.45 -12.13 3.65
CA LYS A 267 -0.48 -13.04 4.31
C LYS A 267 0.71 -13.43 3.43
N LEU A 268 0.74 -13.01 2.16
CA LEU A 268 1.66 -13.53 1.12
C LEU A 268 2.40 -12.39 0.39
N LEU A 269 3.01 -11.48 1.15
CA LEU A 269 4.07 -10.63 0.62
C LEU A 269 5.43 -11.32 0.74
N PHE A 270 6.35 -10.91 -0.13
CA PHE A 270 7.73 -11.37 -0.21
C PHE A 270 7.81 -12.90 -0.23
N ILE A 271 7.14 -13.49 -1.22
CA ILE A 271 7.22 -14.92 -1.50
C ILE A 271 8.69 -15.32 -1.62
N SER A 272 9.07 -16.31 -0.83
CA SER A 272 10.47 -16.70 -0.64
C SER A 272 10.64 -18.19 -0.90
N THR A 273 11.62 -18.59 -1.69
CA THR A 273 11.83 -19.99 -2.06
C THR A 273 13.00 -20.59 -1.28
N LYS A 274 12.80 -21.75 -0.67
CA LYS A 274 13.82 -22.41 0.16
C LYS A 274 15.02 -22.85 -0.69
N CYS A 275 16.22 -22.56 -0.19
CA CYS A 275 17.50 -22.94 -0.77
C CYS A 275 18.01 -24.22 -0.11
N VAL A 276 18.60 -25.13 -0.90
CA VAL A 276 19.22 -26.37 -0.39
C VAL A 276 20.68 -26.15 0.02
N ASN A 277 21.38 -25.27 -0.70
CA ASN A 277 22.79 -24.94 -0.52
C ASN A 277 22.96 -23.46 -0.15
N ASN A 278 24.19 -23.05 0.20
CA ASN A 278 24.57 -21.65 0.45
C ASN A 278 24.72 -20.84 -0.86
N THR A 279 23.77 -21.00 -1.78
CA THR A 279 23.70 -20.31 -3.08
C THR A 279 22.31 -19.72 -3.19
N TYR A 280 22.21 -18.41 -2.99
CA TYR A 280 20.94 -17.72 -2.78
C TYR A 280 20.51 -16.98 -4.05
N THR A 281 20.14 -17.73 -5.10
CA THR A 281 19.65 -17.16 -6.35
C THR A 281 18.33 -17.80 -6.77
N ALA A 282 17.62 -17.18 -7.70
CA ALA A 282 16.34 -17.67 -8.20
C ALA A 282 16.46 -19.08 -8.84
N GLU A 283 17.60 -19.37 -9.45
CA GLU A 283 17.90 -20.64 -10.13
C GLU A 283 18.31 -21.74 -9.14
N ALA A 284 18.98 -21.37 -8.04
CA ALA A 284 19.51 -22.31 -7.05
C ALA A 284 18.49 -22.73 -5.97
N CYS A 285 17.47 -21.90 -5.73
CA CYS A 285 16.50 -22.11 -4.65
C CYS A 285 15.16 -22.60 -5.21
N THR A 286 14.93 -23.91 -5.14
CA THR A 286 13.76 -24.61 -5.73
C THR A 286 12.91 -25.35 -4.69
N GLY A 287 13.18 -25.16 -3.40
CA GLY A 287 12.48 -25.83 -2.31
C GLY A 287 11.11 -25.24 -1.98
N SER A 288 10.61 -25.55 -0.79
CA SER A 288 9.30 -25.06 -0.31
C SER A 288 9.20 -23.54 -0.24
N ILE A 289 7.99 -23.03 -0.48
CA ILE A 289 7.67 -21.61 -0.40
C ILE A 289 7.44 -21.19 1.07
N SER A 290 7.87 -19.98 1.40
CA SER A 290 7.56 -19.25 2.64
C SER A 290 7.29 -17.78 2.30
N SER A 291 7.19 -16.91 3.32
CA SER A 291 6.99 -15.46 3.19
C SER A 291 7.91 -14.74 4.17
N MET A 292 8.64 -13.73 3.68
CA MET A 292 9.51 -12.89 4.50
C MET A 292 8.71 -11.78 5.22
N GLY A 293 9.15 -11.41 6.43
CA GLY A 293 8.62 -10.25 7.15
C GLY A 293 7.65 -10.60 8.29
N ILE A 294 6.64 -9.76 8.52
CA ILE A 294 5.75 -9.86 9.71
C ILE A 294 5.13 -11.26 9.89
N TYR A 295 4.86 -12.00 8.80
CA TYR A 295 4.22 -13.32 8.85
C TYR A 295 5.17 -14.52 8.72
N ALA A 296 6.50 -14.36 8.70
CA ALA A 296 7.43 -15.48 8.53
C ALA A 296 7.20 -16.63 9.54
N ASN A 297 6.83 -16.33 10.78
CA ASN A 297 6.51 -17.33 11.80
C ASN A 297 5.19 -18.11 11.57
N LYS A 298 4.30 -17.65 10.68
CA LYS A 298 3.06 -18.37 10.31
C LYS A 298 3.30 -19.44 9.25
N TYR A 299 4.44 -19.37 8.56
CA TYR A 299 4.90 -20.35 7.58
C TYR A 299 6.03 -21.24 8.14
N ALA A 300 6.13 -21.33 9.47
CA ALA A 300 7.16 -22.02 10.25
C ALA A 300 7.24 -23.56 10.07
N ALA A 301 6.62 -24.13 9.03
CA ALA A 301 6.90 -25.49 8.58
C ALA A 301 8.29 -25.64 7.94
N ASN A 302 9.00 -24.53 7.68
CA ASN A 302 10.24 -24.51 6.92
C ASN A 302 11.35 -23.71 7.64
N GLU A 303 12.09 -24.33 8.56
CA GLU A 303 13.40 -23.80 8.98
C GLU A 303 14.40 -23.87 7.80
N GLY A 304 15.31 -22.89 7.69
CA GLY A 304 16.41 -22.88 6.71
C GLY A 304 16.59 -21.56 5.95
N ASN A 305 17.36 -21.62 4.86
CA ASN A 305 17.67 -20.46 4.02
C ASN A 305 16.63 -20.26 2.91
N PHE A 306 16.34 -19.01 2.57
CA PHE A 306 15.39 -18.63 1.54
C PHE A 306 15.94 -17.53 0.63
N PHE A 307 15.69 -17.62 -0.66
CA PHE A 307 15.86 -16.52 -1.60
C PHE A 307 14.57 -15.71 -1.71
N VAL A 308 14.70 -14.38 -1.82
CA VAL A 308 13.59 -13.44 -2.02
C VAL A 308 13.98 -12.47 -3.14
N SER A 309 13.11 -12.23 -4.11
CA SER A 309 13.33 -11.22 -5.17
C SER A 309 12.46 -9.98 -4.92
N THR A 310 13.04 -8.79 -5.07
CA THR A 310 12.33 -7.51 -4.87
C THR A 310 12.57 -6.50 -5.99
N ASN A 311 11.61 -5.62 -6.20
CA ASN A 311 11.77 -4.41 -7.01
C ASN A 311 12.77 -3.41 -6.38
N GLY A 312 13.34 -2.53 -7.20
CA GLY A 312 14.24 -1.47 -6.73
C GLY A 312 13.55 -0.27 -6.06
N THR A 313 12.24 -0.12 -6.25
CA THR A 313 11.39 0.92 -5.63
C THR A 313 10.15 0.27 -5.04
N SER A 314 9.51 0.95 -4.07
CA SER A 314 8.27 0.49 -3.43
C SER A 314 7.10 0.49 -4.44
N PRO A 315 6.19 -0.50 -4.46
CA PRO A 315 6.23 -1.75 -3.69
C PRO A 315 7.41 -2.63 -4.08
N TYR A 316 8.24 -2.96 -3.09
CA TYR A 316 9.42 -3.78 -3.22
C TYR A 316 9.05 -5.24 -3.46
N SER A 317 7.91 -5.70 -2.97
CA SER A 317 7.48 -7.07 -3.19
C SER A 317 7.15 -7.31 -4.66
N THR A 318 7.83 -8.30 -5.25
CA THR A 318 7.48 -8.85 -6.57
C THR A 318 6.19 -9.69 -6.51
N SER A 319 5.75 -10.04 -5.30
CA SER A 319 4.46 -10.68 -5.04
C SER A 319 3.37 -9.61 -5.12
N SER A 320 2.72 -9.49 -6.26
CA SER A 320 1.75 -8.44 -6.58
C SER A 320 0.48 -8.50 -5.72
N LEU A 321 0.51 -7.88 -4.53
CA LEU A 321 -0.65 -7.58 -3.69
C LEU A 321 -0.32 -6.55 -2.58
N LEU A 322 -0.47 -5.27 -2.92
CA LEU A 322 -0.75 -4.15 -2.00
C LEU A 322 0.35 -3.63 -1.06
N LEU A 323 1.02 -2.57 -1.52
CA LEU A 323 1.25 -1.40 -0.68
C LEU A 323 0.46 -0.19 -1.15
N ILE A 324 -0.38 0.35 -0.26
CA ILE A 324 -0.96 1.67 -0.42
C ILE A 324 -1.05 2.38 0.93
N ASP A 325 -0.24 3.43 1.06
CA ASP A 325 -0.72 4.72 1.56
C ASP A 325 -0.07 5.89 0.79
N GLY A 326 -0.61 7.09 0.99
CA GLY A 326 0.03 8.35 0.63
C GLY A 326 -0.37 8.94 -0.72
N GLY A 327 -1.63 8.81 -1.15
CA GLY A 327 -2.16 9.58 -2.30
C GLY A 327 -3.41 9.07 -3.02
N ILE A 328 -4.24 8.25 -2.38
CA ILE A 328 -5.64 8.03 -2.80
C ILE A 328 -6.54 8.64 -1.72
N ASN A 329 -7.54 9.41 -2.15
CA ASN A 329 -8.49 10.05 -1.27
C ASN A 329 -9.94 9.73 -1.65
N LEU A 330 -10.82 9.66 -0.65
CA LEU A 330 -12.26 9.81 -0.85
C LEU A 330 -12.65 11.27 -0.56
N VAL A 331 -13.16 11.95 -1.59
CA VAL A 331 -13.56 13.36 -1.55
C VAL A 331 -15.08 13.46 -1.45
N PHE A 332 -15.57 13.80 -0.27
CA PHE A 332 -16.99 13.91 0.05
C PHE A 332 -17.50 15.32 -0.27
N PHE A 333 -18.52 15.45 -1.11
CA PHE A 333 -19.13 16.75 -1.38
C PHE A 333 -20.19 17.13 -0.33
N GLY A 334 -20.31 18.43 -0.10
CA GLY A 334 -21.39 19.08 0.63
C GLY A 334 -22.41 19.69 -0.33
N LYS A 335 -22.71 20.99 -0.18
CA LYS A 335 -23.81 21.65 -0.91
C LYS A 335 -23.44 22.23 -2.29
N GLY A 336 -22.21 22.10 -2.75
CA GLY A 336 -21.77 22.69 -4.02
C GLY A 336 -20.41 22.17 -4.49
N ALA A 337 -20.07 22.45 -5.76
CA ALA A 337 -18.87 21.96 -6.44
C ALA A 337 -17.57 22.19 -5.66
N ASN A 338 -17.44 23.36 -5.01
CA ASN A 338 -16.27 23.78 -4.25
C ASN A 338 -16.40 23.52 -2.74
N ASP A 339 -17.51 22.91 -2.29
CA ASP A 339 -17.71 22.49 -0.90
C ASP A 339 -17.45 20.99 -0.79
N TYR A 340 -16.20 20.60 -0.55
CA TYR A 340 -15.83 19.20 -0.39
C TYR A 340 -14.83 18.97 0.75
N LYS A 341 -14.80 17.73 1.25
CA LYS A 341 -13.87 17.27 2.28
C LYS A 341 -13.15 15.99 1.82
N SER A 342 -11.84 16.08 1.66
CA SER A 342 -10.97 14.95 1.31
C SER A 342 -10.60 14.13 2.56
N THR A 343 -10.47 12.81 2.40
CA THR A 343 -10.22 11.84 3.49
C THR A 343 -9.41 10.63 3.01
N THR A 344 -8.59 10.05 3.89
CA THR A 344 -7.74 8.87 3.64
C THR A 344 -8.21 7.65 4.45
N LEU A 345 -7.52 6.52 4.34
CA LEU A 345 -7.91 5.27 5.01
C LEU A 345 -7.78 5.30 6.55
N ASP A 346 -7.08 6.27 7.12
CA ASP A 346 -7.05 6.50 8.59
C ASP A 346 -8.19 7.38 9.11
N TYR A 347 -9.07 7.85 8.21
CA TYR A 347 -10.11 8.78 8.57
C TYR A 347 -11.21 8.12 9.44
N ASN A 348 -11.61 8.76 10.54
CA ASN A 348 -12.75 8.29 11.34
C ASN A 348 -14.08 8.55 10.61
N TYR A 349 -14.51 7.63 9.74
CA TYR A 349 -15.76 7.75 8.96
C TYR A 349 -17.02 7.93 9.80
N ALA A 350 -17.05 7.53 11.08
CA ALA A 350 -18.20 7.80 11.95
C ALA A 350 -18.42 9.32 12.16
N SER A 351 -17.35 10.13 12.10
CA SER A 351 -17.42 11.59 12.25
C SER A 351 -18.06 12.34 11.09
N LEU A 352 -18.22 11.72 9.91
CA LEU A 352 -18.90 12.32 8.76
C LEU A 352 -20.42 12.24 8.86
N LYS A 353 -20.96 11.34 9.70
CA LYS A 353 -22.41 11.10 9.79
C LYS A 353 -23.15 12.28 10.39
N GLY A 354 -24.18 12.75 9.69
CA GLY A 354 -24.97 13.91 10.12
C GLY A 354 -24.24 15.24 9.94
N THR A 355 -23.05 15.22 9.31
CA THR A 355 -22.43 16.45 8.79
C THR A 355 -23.06 16.82 7.45
N ARG A 356 -22.80 18.05 6.97
CA ARG A 356 -23.26 18.47 5.63
C ARG A 356 -22.65 17.68 4.46
N TYR A 357 -21.64 16.84 4.73
CA TYR A 357 -20.92 16.01 3.75
C TYR A 357 -21.46 14.57 3.66
N PHE A 358 -22.32 14.14 4.59
CA PHE A 358 -22.94 12.81 4.51
C PHE A 358 -24.26 12.69 5.29
N ASP A 359 -25.34 12.52 4.55
CA ASP A 359 -26.69 12.23 5.03
C ASP A 359 -27.01 10.74 4.88
N ILE A 360 -27.16 10.03 6.00
CA ILE A 360 -27.41 8.58 6.02
C ILE A 360 -28.76 8.17 5.40
N SER A 361 -29.70 9.12 5.21
CA SER A 361 -30.98 8.85 4.56
C SER A 361 -30.88 8.77 3.03
N LYS A 362 -29.80 9.31 2.45
CA LYS A 362 -29.62 9.38 0.99
C LYS A 362 -28.79 8.22 0.43
N PRO A 363 -29.07 7.76 -0.80
CA PRO A 363 -28.13 6.93 -1.57
C PRO A 363 -26.80 7.65 -1.80
N THR A 364 -25.76 6.90 -2.15
CA THR A 364 -24.40 7.44 -2.34
C THR A 364 -23.90 7.15 -3.75
N ALA A 365 -23.60 8.18 -4.52
CA ALA A 365 -22.83 8.07 -5.75
C ALA A 365 -21.33 8.10 -5.42
N VAL A 366 -20.58 7.09 -5.86
CA VAL A 366 -19.12 7.01 -5.78
C VAL A 366 -18.56 7.01 -7.18
N TYR A 367 -17.65 7.93 -7.53
CA TYR A 367 -17.11 8.01 -8.89
C TYR A 367 -15.59 8.12 -8.97
N ALA A 368 -14.95 7.55 -10.01
CA ALA A 368 -13.51 7.65 -10.26
C ALA A 368 -13.17 8.15 -11.67
N HIS A 369 -12.10 8.92 -11.75
CA HIS A 369 -11.48 9.37 -13.00
C HIS A 369 -10.49 8.32 -13.57
N GLY A 370 -9.95 8.56 -14.76
CA GLY A 370 -9.08 7.64 -15.50
C GLY A 370 -7.61 8.06 -15.59
N PHE A 371 -6.89 7.45 -16.53
CA PHE A 371 -5.50 7.81 -16.87
C PHE A 371 -5.37 9.29 -17.25
N ASN A 372 -4.23 9.92 -16.91
CA ASN A 372 -3.90 11.33 -17.18
C ASN A 372 -4.96 12.37 -16.74
N SER A 373 -5.83 12.01 -15.80
CA SER A 373 -6.86 12.89 -15.23
C SER A 373 -6.83 12.86 -13.70
N LYS A 374 -7.51 13.83 -13.08
CA LYS A 374 -7.55 14.09 -11.63
C LYS A 374 -8.94 14.57 -11.20
N PHE A 375 -9.20 14.53 -9.90
CA PHE A 375 -10.48 14.99 -9.31
C PHE A 375 -10.91 16.40 -9.76
N LEU A 376 -9.98 17.35 -9.86
CA LEU A 376 -10.25 18.76 -10.16
C LEU A 376 -10.43 19.07 -11.67
N ASP A 377 -10.43 18.07 -12.55
CA ASP A 377 -10.68 18.31 -13.96
C ASP A 377 -12.17 18.64 -14.19
N PRO A 378 -12.54 19.63 -15.04
CA PRO A 378 -13.91 20.12 -15.13
C PRO A 378 -14.96 19.06 -15.45
N ASP A 379 -14.68 18.12 -16.36
CA ASP A 379 -15.61 17.03 -16.68
C ASP A 379 -15.75 16.03 -15.51
N ILE A 380 -14.68 15.78 -14.76
CA ILE A 380 -14.66 14.90 -13.58
C ILE A 380 -15.44 15.53 -12.42
N MET A 381 -15.24 16.83 -12.13
CA MET A 381 -16.08 17.58 -11.20
C MET A 381 -17.54 17.64 -11.68
N GLY A 382 -17.76 17.70 -12.99
CA GLY A 382 -19.07 17.74 -13.64
C GLY A 382 -19.99 16.56 -13.32
N ILE A 383 -19.45 15.38 -12.98
CA ILE A 383 -20.20 14.22 -12.46
C ILE A 383 -20.74 14.54 -11.06
N GLY A 384 -19.87 15.02 -10.16
CA GLY A 384 -20.22 15.33 -8.79
C GLY A 384 -21.26 16.46 -8.70
N GLU A 385 -21.05 17.53 -9.48
CA GLU A 385 -22.03 18.61 -9.66
C GLU A 385 -23.39 18.14 -10.14
N ALA A 386 -23.43 17.17 -11.06
CA ALA A 386 -24.68 16.63 -11.58
C ALA A 386 -25.51 16.00 -10.45
N PHE A 387 -24.89 15.19 -9.59
CA PHE A 387 -25.57 14.60 -8.44
C PHE A 387 -25.95 15.64 -7.37
N ILE A 388 -25.06 16.60 -7.08
CA ILE A 388 -25.36 17.68 -6.11
C ILE A 388 -26.59 18.49 -6.55
N SER A 389 -26.71 18.79 -7.85
CA SER A 389 -27.83 19.57 -8.40
C SER A 389 -29.22 18.93 -8.23
N ARG A 390 -29.27 17.64 -7.90
CA ARG A 390 -30.50 16.90 -7.60
C ARG A 390 -30.90 16.92 -6.12
N GLU A 391 -29.96 17.26 -5.25
CA GLU A 391 -30.04 17.18 -3.79
C GLU A 391 -30.45 15.81 -3.18
N ASP A 392 -30.55 14.74 -3.99
CA ASP A 392 -31.08 13.43 -3.58
C ASP A 392 -30.00 12.35 -3.29
N HIS A 393 -28.71 12.65 -3.50
CA HIS A 393 -27.59 11.73 -3.24
C HIS A 393 -26.53 12.36 -2.33
N ASN A 394 -25.79 11.52 -1.58
CA ASN A 394 -24.42 11.81 -1.16
C ASN A 394 -23.49 11.58 -2.36
N VAL A 395 -22.39 12.32 -2.42
CA VAL A 395 -21.43 12.22 -3.53
C VAL A 395 -20.01 12.07 -2.99
N ILE A 396 -19.30 11.05 -3.48
CA ILE A 396 -17.91 10.78 -3.13
C ILE A 396 -17.12 10.61 -4.43
N ALA A 397 -16.08 11.41 -4.63
CA ALA A 397 -15.10 11.14 -5.66
C ALA A 397 -13.96 10.28 -5.09
N VAL A 398 -13.46 9.36 -5.90
CA VAL A 398 -12.17 8.68 -5.72
C VAL A 398 -11.14 9.51 -6.46
N ASP A 399 -10.33 10.24 -5.70
CA ASP A 399 -9.15 10.92 -6.23
C ASP A 399 -7.94 10.00 -6.07
N TRP A 400 -7.44 9.48 -7.19
CA TRP A 400 -6.29 8.60 -7.24
C TRP A 400 -5.17 9.16 -8.14
N GLN A 401 -5.12 10.50 -8.22
CA GLN A 401 -4.20 11.27 -9.06
C GLN A 401 -2.73 10.81 -8.94
N LYS A 402 -2.29 10.36 -7.75
CA LYS A 402 -0.94 9.82 -7.51
C LYS A 402 -0.52 8.74 -8.51
N TYR A 403 -1.46 7.91 -8.95
CA TYR A 403 -1.23 6.86 -9.93
C TYR A 403 -1.50 7.37 -11.34
N THR A 404 -2.65 8.01 -11.57
CA THR A 404 -3.09 8.40 -12.92
C THR A 404 -2.24 9.49 -13.58
N SER A 405 -1.45 10.26 -12.81
CA SER A 405 -0.50 11.24 -13.34
C SER A 405 0.83 10.64 -13.81
N ASN A 406 1.06 9.34 -13.62
CA ASN A 406 2.25 8.67 -14.16
C ASN A 406 2.04 8.44 -15.67
N PHE A 407 2.96 8.94 -16.49
CA PHE A 407 2.92 8.81 -17.94
C PHE A 407 3.06 7.35 -18.43
N PHE A 408 3.61 6.45 -17.62
CA PHE A 408 3.78 5.04 -17.99
C PHE A 408 2.50 4.23 -17.73
N TYR A 409 1.58 4.27 -18.70
CA TYR A 409 0.27 3.61 -18.64
C TYR A 409 0.26 2.17 -18.05
N PRO A 410 1.17 1.25 -18.41
CA PRO A 410 1.16 -0.12 -17.85
C PRO A 410 1.25 -0.19 -16.32
N GLU A 411 1.94 0.77 -15.69
CA GLU A 411 2.05 0.84 -14.23
C GLU A 411 0.75 1.36 -13.60
N VAL A 412 0.09 2.33 -14.24
CA VAL A 412 -1.21 2.86 -13.79
C VAL A 412 -2.33 1.81 -13.92
N ALA A 413 -2.34 1.07 -15.04
CA ALA A 413 -3.25 -0.04 -15.26
C ALA A 413 -2.99 -1.20 -14.27
N GLY A 414 -1.73 -1.55 -14.01
CA GLY A 414 -1.37 -2.53 -12.98
C GLY A 414 -1.78 -2.12 -11.57
N ALA A 415 -1.71 -0.82 -11.25
CA ALA A 415 -2.14 -0.29 -9.96
C ALA A 415 -3.66 -0.35 -9.72
N VAL A 416 -4.50 -0.67 -10.72
CA VAL A 416 -5.97 -0.73 -10.56
C VAL A 416 -6.39 -1.74 -9.48
N ASP A 417 -5.75 -2.90 -9.39
CA ASP A 417 -6.06 -3.89 -8.34
C ASP A 417 -5.63 -3.41 -6.95
N ASP A 418 -4.48 -2.76 -6.87
CA ASP A 418 -4.01 -2.20 -5.62
C ASP A 418 -4.98 -1.10 -5.14
N VAL A 419 -5.27 -0.10 -5.99
CA VAL A 419 -6.17 1.03 -5.71
C VAL A 419 -7.56 0.54 -5.32
N ALA A 420 -8.08 -0.50 -5.99
CA ALA A 420 -9.34 -1.13 -5.65
C ALA A 420 -9.34 -1.61 -4.20
N SER A 421 -8.28 -2.28 -3.75
CA SER A 421 -8.23 -2.84 -2.39
C SER A 421 -8.12 -1.78 -1.30
N PHE A 422 -7.47 -0.65 -1.57
CA PHE A 422 -7.47 0.50 -0.66
C PHE A 422 -8.89 1.05 -0.48
N ILE A 423 -9.62 1.24 -1.58
CA ILE A 423 -11.01 1.71 -1.54
C ILE A 423 -11.92 0.68 -0.88
N VAL A 424 -11.72 -0.61 -1.12
CA VAL A 424 -12.43 -1.69 -0.41
C VAL A 424 -12.17 -1.62 1.10
N LYS A 425 -10.94 -1.39 1.56
CA LYS A 425 -10.65 -1.17 2.99
C LYS A 425 -11.41 0.04 3.53
N MET A 426 -11.46 1.17 2.79
CA MET A 426 -12.24 2.36 3.18
C MET A 426 -13.73 2.05 3.28
N LEU A 427 -14.31 1.37 2.28
CA LEU A 427 -15.72 0.97 2.27
C LEU A 427 -16.07 0.03 3.45
N ILE A 428 -15.20 -0.91 3.81
CA ILE A 428 -15.40 -1.79 4.97
C ILE A 428 -15.29 -1.02 6.29
N GLN A 429 -14.42 -0.01 6.41
CA GLN A 429 -14.44 0.91 7.55
C GLN A 429 -15.73 1.73 7.62
N MET A 430 -16.23 2.24 6.49
CA MET A 430 -17.53 2.91 6.41
C MET A 430 -18.66 1.95 6.84
N GLN A 431 -18.68 0.70 6.37
CA GLN A 431 -19.65 -0.30 6.80
C GLN A 431 -19.59 -0.54 8.33
N THR A 432 -18.38 -0.59 8.89
CA THR A 432 -18.15 -0.71 10.34
C THR A 432 -18.67 0.51 11.10
N ALA A 433 -18.49 1.72 10.55
CA ALA A 433 -19.13 2.96 11.00
C ALA A 433 -20.66 3.01 10.75
N ARG A 434 -21.29 1.89 10.36
CA ARG A 434 -22.72 1.70 10.09
C ARG A 434 -23.24 2.46 8.87
N TYR A 435 -22.42 2.63 7.83
CA TYR A 435 -22.90 3.08 6.51
C TYR A 435 -23.53 1.90 5.78
N ASN A 436 -24.65 2.12 5.08
CA ASN A 436 -25.30 1.07 4.30
C ASN A 436 -24.70 0.99 2.89
N LEU A 437 -23.69 0.15 2.69
CA LEU A 437 -23.06 -0.02 1.37
C LEU A 437 -24.02 -0.52 0.27
N THR A 438 -25.22 -1.01 0.61
CA THR A 438 -26.20 -1.43 -0.42
C THR A 438 -26.86 -0.25 -1.13
N THR A 439 -26.78 0.97 -0.58
CA THR A 439 -27.26 2.22 -1.23
C THR A 439 -26.17 2.90 -2.04
N PHE A 440 -25.01 2.28 -2.21
CA PHE A 440 -23.88 2.83 -2.97
C PHE A 440 -24.00 2.43 -4.45
N TYR A 441 -23.78 3.41 -5.30
CA TYR A 441 -23.76 3.31 -6.76
C TYR A 441 -22.38 3.77 -7.24
N PHE A 442 -21.70 2.91 -7.99
CA PHE A 442 -20.34 3.13 -8.44
C PHE A 442 -20.31 3.56 -9.90
N ILE A 443 -19.53 4.59 -10.22
CA ILE A 443 -19.36 5.13 -11.57
C ILE A 443 -17.86 5.25 -11.85
N GLY A 444 -17.38 4.99 -13.05
CA GLY A 444 -15.97 5.19 -13.36
C GLY A 444 -15.75 5.50 -14.82
N HIS A 445 -14.77 6.35 -15.12
CA HIS A 445 -14.34 6.65 -16.48
C HIS A 445 -13.01 5.98 -16.81
N SER A 446 -12.86 5.39 -18.01
CA SER A 446 -11.58 4.84 -18.48
C SER A 446 -11.01 3.81 -17.48
N LEU A 447 -9.77 3.97 -16.99
CA LEU A 447 -9.21 3.13 -15.92
C LEU A 447 -10.05 3.18 -14.61
N GLY A 448 -10.75 4.28 -14.34
CA GLY A 448 -11.70 4.41 -13.25
C GLY A 448 -12.89 3.46 -13.38
N ALA A 449 -13.31 3.11 -14.61
CA ALA A 449 -14.35 2.09 -14.82
C ALA A 449 -13.84 0.69 -14.47
N GLN A 450 -12.60 0.37 -14.88
CA GLN A 450 -11.92 -0.89 -14.52
C GLN A 450 -11.74 -0.99 -13.00
N LEU A 451 -11.40 0.11 -12.34
CA LEU A 451 -11.34 0.25 -10.88
C LEU A 451 -12.69 -0.08 -10.21
N MET A 452 -13.82 0.43 -10.72
CA MET A 452 -15.15 0.09 -10.18
C MET A 452 -15.50 -1.39 -10.35
N GLY A 453 -15.17 -1.99 -11.51
CA GLY A 453 -15.27 -3.43 -11.73
C GLY A 453 -14.47 -4.23 -10.71
N ARG A 454 -13.23 -3.82 -10.46
CA ARG A 454 -12.32 -4.51 -9.53
C ARG A 454 -12.72 -4.36 -8.07
N ILE A 455 -13.22 -3.19 -7.65
CA ILE A 455 -13.85 -2.99 -6.33
C ILE A 455 -15.03 -3.96 -6.14
N GLY A 456 -15.92 -4.05 -7.14
CA GLY A 456 -17.06 -4.97 -7.11
C GLY A 456 -16.65 -6.45 -7.02
N TYR A 457 -15.64 -6.86 -7.81
CA TYR A 457 -15.04 -8.18 -7.72
C TYR A 457 -14.49 -8.48 -6.31
N GLN A 458 -13.67 -7.59 -5.75
CA GLN A 458 -13.03 -7.82 -4.45
C GLN A 458 -14.02 -7.83 -3.28
N LEU A 459 -15.03 -6.96 -3.29
CA LEU A 459 -16.11 -6.99 -2.28
C LEU A 459 -16.84 -8.34 -2.33
N LYS A 460 -17.05 -8.88 -3.54
CA LYS A 460 -17.69 -10.18 -3.71
C LYS A 460 -16.78 -11.34 -3.29
N SER A 461 -15.52 -11.37 -3.73
CA SER A 461 -14.61 -12.49 -3.42
C SER A 461 -14.19 -12.52 -1.95
N ASN A 462 -13.90 -11.36 -1.36
CA ASN A 462 -13.24 -11.26 -0.06
C ASN A 462 -14.23 -11.08 1.11
N TYR A 463 -15.41 -10.50 0.84
CA TYR A 463 -16.41 -10.15 1.86
C TYR A 463 -17.82 -10.70 1.55
N ASN A 464 -17.99 -11.47 0.47
CA ASN A 464 -19.28 -11.95 -0.05
C ASN A 464 -20.32 -10.83 -0.26
N PHE A 465 -19.88 -9.60 -0.50
CA PHE A 465 -20.73 -8.43 -0.68
C PHE A 465 -20.86 -8.07 -2.16
N THR A 466 -22.07 -8.12 -2.73
CA THR A 466 -22.32 -7.69 -4.11
C THR A 466 -22.88 -6.26 -4.11
N ILE A 467 -22.12 -5.32 -4.67
CA ILE A 467 -22.56 -3.92 -4.83
C ILE A 467 -23.77 -3.81 -5.77
N SER A 468 -24.59 -2.78 -5.56
CA SER A 468 -25.90 -2.68 -6.21
C SER A 468 -25.82 -2.29 -7.69
N ARG A 469 -24.93 -1.35 -8.06
CA ARG A 469 -24.76 -0.94 -9.46
C ARG A 469 -23.34 -0.43 -9.75
N ILE A 470 -22.82 -0.76 -10.94
CA ILE A 470 -21.73 -0.05 -11.61
C ILE A 470 -22.27 0.60 -12.88
N THR A 471 -21.83 1.83 -13.19
CA THR A 471 -21.86 2.36 -14.56
C THR A 471 -20.44 2.64 -15.04
N ALA A 472 -20.02 1.96 -16.08
CA ALA A 472 -18.72 2.13 -16.73
C ALA A 472 -18.85 3.16 -17.86
N LEU A 473 -18.11 4.25 -17.76
CA LEU A 473 -18.05 5.32 -18.75
C LEU A 473 -16.81 5.07 -19.59
N ASP A 474 -17.00 4.49 -20.76
CA ASP A 474 -15.96 4.15 -21.72
C ASP A 474 -14.76 3.44 -21.07
N PRO A 475 -14.94 2.18 -20.60
CA PRO A 475 -13.91 1.47 -19.84
C PRO A 475 -12.65 1.31 -20.67
N ALA A 476 -11.47 1.56 -20.07
CA ALA A 476 -10.22 1.56 -20.81
C ALA A 476 -9.93 0.19 -21.45
N GLY A 477 -9.74 0.18 -22.77
CA GLY A 477 -9.40 -1.01 -23.56
C GLY A 477 -7.98 -1.54 -23.31
N PRO A 478 -6.90 -0.73 -23.33
CA PRO A 478 -5.54 -1.27 -23.32
C PRO A 478 -5.24 -2.02 -22.02
N GLN A 479 -4.77 -3.28 -22.16
CA GLN A 479 -4.48 -4.25 -21.09
C GLN A 479 -5.67 -4.92 -20.37
N PHE A 480 -6.91 -4.53 -20.69
CA PHE A 480 -8.13 -5.13 -20.14
C PHE A 480 -9.02 -5.78 -21.21
N GLY A 481 -9.02 -5.25 -22.43
CA GLY A 481 -9.85 -5.67 -23.57
C GLY A 481 -9.08 -5.62 -24.89
N SER A 482 -9.78 -5.84 -26.02
CA SER A 482 -9.12 -6.05 -27.32
C SER A 482 -8.82 -4.75 -28.06
N PHE A 483 -7.53 -4.53 -28.33
CA PHE A 483 -7.03 -3.64 -29.38
C PHE A 483 -6.75 -4.45 -30.64
N ASN A 484 -7.25 -4.01 -31.79
CA ASN A 484 -6.99 -4.68 -33.06
C ASN A 484 -5.53 -4.49 -33.57
N ASP A 485 -4.86 -3.42 -33.12
CA ASP A 485 -3.50 -3.05 -33.57
C ASP A 485 -2.40 -3.33 -32.55
N TRP A 486 -2.71 -3.91 -31.37
CA TRP A 486 -1.70 -4.31 -30.38
C TRP A 486 -1.51 -5.83 -30.41
N PRO A 487 -0.28 -6.35 -30.19
CA PRO A 487 -0.06 -7.79 -30.14
C PRO A 487 -0.94 -8.40 -29.04
N THR A 488 -1.74 -9.41 -29.41
CA THR A 488 -2.83 -9.96 -28.57
C THR A 488 -2.37 -10.52 -27.23
N SER A 489 -1.06 -10.74 -27.05
CA SER A 489 -0.43 -11.17 -25.80
C SER A 489 -0.40 -10.11 -24.69
N ILE A 490 -0.64 -8.82 -24.99
CA ILE A 490 -0.67 -7.73 -23.98
C ILE A 490 -2.06 -7.08 -23.80
N ALA A 491 -3.07 -7.55 -24.52
CA ALA A 491 -4.44 -7.06 -24.43
C ALA A 491 -5.21 -7.56 -23.19
N PHE A 492 -4.88 -8.76 -22.69
CA PHE A 492 -5.62 -9.47 -21.62
C PHE A 492 -4.79 -9.67 -20.35
N ILE A 493 -4.04 -8.64 -19.92
CA ILE A 493 -3.19 -8.73 -18.72
C ILE A 493 -4.05 -8.66 -17.45
N PHE A 494 -5.10 -7.84 -17.44
CA PHE A 494 -5.95 -7.59 -16.28
C PHE A 494 -7.44 -7.88 -16.55
N PRO A 495 -8.22 -8.36 -15.57
CA PRO A 495 -9.65 -8.61 -15.77
C PRO A 495 -10.46 -7.32 -15.94
N ALA A 496 -11.14 -7.17 -17.07
CA ALA A 496 -12.04 -6.05 -17.32
C ALA A 496 -13.30 -6.05 -16.43
N VAL A 497 -13.87 -4.85 -16.24
CA VAL A 497 -15.20 -4.64 -15.68
C VAL A 497 -16.25 -5.41 -16.49
N ASN A 498 -17.10 -6.15 -15.80
CA ASN A 498 -18.11 -6.99 -16.44
C ASN A 498 -19.32 -7.23 -15.51
N LYS A 499 -20.38 -7.84 -16.06
CA LYS A 499 -21.64 -8.07 -15.37
C LYS A 499 -21.56 -8.85 -14.05
N LEU A 500 -20.50 -9.62 -13.78
CA LEU A 500 -20.34 -10.32 -12.51
C LEU A 500 -19.91 -9.40 -11.34
N ASN A 501 -19.50 -8.15 -11.61
CA ASN A 501 -18.96 -7.26 -10.58
C ASN A 501 -20.03 -6.55 -9.72
N ALA A 502 -21.29 -6.51 -10.16
CA ALA A 502 -22.41 -5.89 -9.42
C ALA A 502 -23.75 -6.56 -9.76
N LYS A 503 -24.82 -6.24 -9.01
CA LYS A 503 -26.18 -6.73 -9.33
C LYS A 503 -26.73 -6.16 -10.63
N PHE A 504 -26.25 -5.00 -11.04
CA PHE A 504 -26.49 -4.39 -12.34
C PHE A 504 -25.22 -3.65 -12.78
N VAL A 505 -24.87 -3.77 -14.05
CA VAL A 505 -23.71 -3.13 -14.67
C VAL A 505 -24.17 -2.62 -16.01
N ASP A 506 -24.00 -1.33 -16.25
CA ASP A 506 -24.21 -0.71 -17.55
C ASP A 506 -22.93 -0.03 -18.05
N VAL A 507 -22.66 -0.09 -19.35
CA VAL A 507 -21.51 0.57 -19.99
C VAL A 507 -22.00 1.62 -20.99
N ILE A 508 -21.30 2.74 -21.10
CA ILE A 508 -21.45 3.73 -22.18
C ILE A 508 -20.15 3.74 -22.98
N HIS A 509 -20.16 3.11 -24.15
CA HIS A 509 -19.04 3.05 -25.09
C HIS A 509 -19.04 4.29 -25.99
N THR A 510 -17.99 5.10 -25.95
CA THR A 510 -17.87 6.34 -26.75
C THR A 510 -16.64 6.39 -27.64
N ASP A 511 -15.62 5.57 -27.39
CA ASP A 511 -14.39 5.48 -28.19
C ASP A 511 -13.93 4.01 -28.32
N ALA A 512 -14.88 3.13 -28.65
CA ALA A 512 -14.72 1.69 -28.64
C ALA A 512 -13.67 1.19 -29.65
N GLY A 513 -12.67 0.45 -29.18
CA GLY A 513 -11.57 -0.07 -30.01
C GLY A 513 -10.48 0.95 -30.32
N SER A 514 -10.66 2.21 -29.89
CA SER A 514 -9.61 3.19 -29.65
C SER A 514 -9.28 3.16 -28.15
N LEU A 515 -9.49 4.21 -27.35
CA LEU A 515 -9.17 4.19 -25.92
C LEU A 515 -10.13 3.33 -25.09
N GLY A 516 -11.38 3.16 -25.55
CA GLY A 516 -12.40 2.32 -24.93
C GLY A 516 -12.33 0.84 -25.32
N ASP A 517 -12.79 -0.04 -24.43
CA ASP A 517 -13.03 -1.45 -24.75
C ASP A 517 -14.09 -1.59 -25.86
N SER A 518 -13.96 -2.62 -26.69
CA SER A 518 -14.85 -2.89 -27.83
C SER A 518 -15.84 -4.03 -27.58
N TYR A 519 -15.80 -4.63 -26.38
CA TYR A 519 -16.67 -5.75 -26.03
C TYR A 519 -17.95 -5.34 -25.29
N SER A 520 -19.03 -6.08 -25.57
CA SER A 520 -20.24 -6.09 -24.74
C SER A 520 -19.95 -6.93 -23.49
N VAL A 521 -19.72 -6.26 -22.36
CA VAL A 521 -19.28 -6.87 -21.09
C VAL A 521 -20.32 -6.74 -19.96
N ALA A 522 -21.34 -5.92 -20.18
CA ALA A 522 -22.28 -5.48 -19.16
C ALA A 522 -23.57 -6.32 -19.12
N HIS A 523 -24.51 -5.93 -18.27
CA HIS A 523 -25.91 -6.33 -18.43
C HIS A 523 -26.54 -5.51 -19.57
N VAL A 524 -26.15 -4.24 -19.68
CA VAL A 524 -26.60 -3.31 -20.73
C VAL A 524 -25.42 -2.49 -21.25
N ASP A 525 -25.08 -2.65 -22.52
CA ASP A 525 -24.04 -1.87 -23.19
C ASP A 525 -24.70 -0.82 -24.11
N PHE A 526 -24.43 0.46 -23.87
CA PHE A 526 -24.90 1.57 -24.70
C PHE A 526 -23.81 2.05 -25.64
N TRP A 527 -24.18 2.28 -26.89
CA TRP A 527 -23.29 2.66 -27.98
C TRP A 527 -23.82 3.95 -28.64
N PRO A 528 -23.67 5.12 -27.98
CA PRO A 528 -23.97 6.42 -28.57
C PRO A 528 -23.27 6.58 -29.94
N ASN A 529 -24.06 6.88 -30.97
CA ASN A 529 -23.61 6.96 -32.37
C ASN A 529 -22.89 5.71 -32.90
N GLY A 530 -23.12 4.54 -32.29
CA GLY A 530 -22.44 3.28 -32.63
C GLY A 530 -21.19 3.01 -31.79
N GLY A 531 -20.78 3.94 -30.92
CA GLY A 531 -19.65 3.81 -30.01
C GLY A 531 -18.31 4.32 -30.54
N PHE A 532 -18.32 5.04 -31.67
CA PHE A 532 -17.14 5.63 -32.31
C PHE A 532 -17.28 7.16 -32.34
N ASP A 533 -17.36 7.81 -33.51
CA ASP A 533 -17.40 9.27 -33.62
C ASP A 533 -18.56 9.96 -32.85
N GLN A 534 -18.19 10.82 -31.90
CA GLN A 534 -19.10 11.61 -31.09
C GLN A 534 -19.21 13.06 -31.61
N PRO A 535 -20.39 13.71 -31.47
CA PRO A 535 -20.57 15.04 -32.02
C PRO A 535 -19.66 16.06 -31.33
N LEU A 536 -19.13 17.01 -32.12
CA LEU A 536 -18.17 18.03 -31.69
C LEU A 536 -16.77 17.50 -31.30
N CYS A 537 -16.41 16.25 -31.65
CA CYS A 537 -15.01 15.78 -31.60
C CYS A 537 -14.35 15.78 -32.99
N SER A 538 -15.07 15.42 -34.04
CA SER A 538 -14.60 15.47 -35.43
C SER A 538 -14.55 16.92 -35.97
N ILE A 539 -13.50 17.69 -35.66
CA ILE A 539 -13.27 19.04 -36.24
C ILE A 539 -11.97 19.07 -37.07
N SER A 540 -12.09 19.59 -38.30
CA SER A 540 -11.06 19.62 -39.36
C SER A 540 -9.68 20.17 -38.94
N PRO A 541 -8.55 19.69 -39.53
CA PRO A 541 -7.18 20.06 -39.14
C PRO A 541 -6.75 21.53 -39.33
N THR A 542 -7.66 22.44 -39.64
CA THR A 542 -7.35 23.76 -40.24
C THR A 542 -7.74 24.97 -39.40
N ASN A 543 -8.50 24.81 -38.30
CA ASN A 543 -9.01 25.96 -37.53
C ASN A 543 -9.08 25.79 -35.99
N TYR A 544 -8.43 24.77 -35.42
CA TYR A 544 -8.03 24.81 -34.02
C TYR A 544 -6.52 24.70 -33.91
N ASN A 545 -5.94 25.58 -33.09
CA ASN A 545 -4.52 25.57 -32.81
C ASN A 545 -4.24 24.43 -31.83
N CYS A 546 -3.86 23.24 -32.34
CA CYS A 546 -3.52 22.04 -31.57
C CYS A 546 -2.23 22.17 -30.71
N ASN A 547 -1.89 23.39 -30.29
CA ASN A 547 -0.85 23.69 -29.31
C ASN A 547 -1.33 23.49 -27.85
N ALA A 548 -2.61 23.14 -27.64
CA ALA A 548 -3.16 22.75 -26.35
C ALA A 548 -3.12 21.22 -26.13
N THR A 549 -1.92 20.64 -26.22
CA THR A 549 -1.58 19.23 -25.88
C THR A 549 -2.28 18.10 -26.66
N PHE A 550 -1.51 17.03 -26.90
CA PHE A 550 -1.90 15.84 -27.69
C PHE A 550 -3.15 15.12 -27.16
N ASP A 551 -3.40 15.17 -25.84
CA ASP A 551 -4.57 14.56 -25.18
C ASP A 551 -5.93 15.06 -25.70
N VAL A 552 -6.03 16.33 -26.11
CA VAL A 552 -7.34 16.97 -26.39
C VAL A 552 -8.01 16.42 -27.66
N CYS A 553 -7.23 15.89 -28.62
CA CYS A 553 -7.77 15.36 -29.88
C CYS A 553 -8.10 13.87 -29.81
N ILE A 554 -7.30 13.05 -29.12
CA ILE A 554 -7.54 11.59 -29.03
C ILE A 554 -8.48 11.26 -27.87
N GLY A 555 -8.45 12.04 -26.78
CA GLY A 555 -9.34 11.84 -25.63
C GLY A 555 -10.74 12.44 -25.76
N CYS A 556 -11.08 13.12 -26.87
CA CYS A 556 -12.35 13.84 -26.99
C CYS A 556 -13.55 12.90 -26.94
N ASP A 557 -13.60 11.91 -27.83
CA ASP A 557 -14.67 10.92 -27.89
C ASP A 557 -14.70 10.11 -26.60
N HIS A 558 -13.53 9.70 -26.12
CA HIS A 558 -13.37 8.95 -24.87
C HIS A 558 -13.98 9.66 -23.64
N GLY A 559 -13.87 11.00 -23.58
CA GLY A 559 -14.44 11.83 -22.53
C GLY A 559 -15.95 12.09 -22.65
N ARG A 560 -16.60 11.76 -23.78
CA ARG A 560 -18.03 12.09 -23.99
C ARG A 560 -18.96 11.29 -23.10
N SER A 561 -18.60 10.05 -22.77
CA SER A 561 -19.31 9.22 -21.79
C SER A 561 -19.54 9.95 -20.47
N ILE A 562 -18.56 10.71 -19.96
CA ILE A 562 -18.67 11.56 -18.77
C ILE A 562 -19.77 12.60 -18.93
N ARG A 563 -19.76 13.34 -20.06
CA ARG A 563 -20.71 14.43 -20.33
C ARG A 563 -22.13 13.92 -20.50
N TYR A 564 -22.33 12.87 -21.29
CA TYR A 564 -23.64 12.23 -21.47
C TYR A 564 -24.17 11.69 -20.15
N PHE A 565 -23.34 11.02 -19.35
CA PHE A 565 -23.75 10.54 -18.05
C PHE A 565 -24.15 11.70 -17.12
N SER A 566 -23.34 12.74 -17.04
CA SER A 566 -23.60 13.92 -16.20
C SER A 566 -24.85 14.71 -16.64
N GLU A 567 -25.16 14.75 -17.94
CA GLU A 567 -26.42 15.31 -18.45
C GLU A 567 -27.62 14.39 -18.10
N SER A 568 -27.44 13.08 -18.15
CA SER A 568 -28.50 12.11 -17.79
C SER A 568 -28.88 12.19 -16.31
N VAL A 569 -27.91 12.48 -15.43
CA VAL A 569 -28.11 12.71 -13.98
C VAL A 569 -28.86 14.02 -13.73
N ARG A 570 -28.45 15.12 -14.38
CA ARG A 570 -29.13 16.44 -14.29
C ARG A 570 -30.57 16.40 -14.84
N SER A 571 -30.87 15.49 -15.76
CA SER A 571 -32.20 15.36 -16.36
C SER A 571 -33.24 14.80 -15.39
N LEU A 572 -34.35 15.54 -15.23
CA LEU A 572 -35.58 15.02 -14.62
C LEU A 572 -36.35 14.08 -15.57
N THR A 573 -36.05 14.12 -16.87
CA THR A 573 -36.68 13.26 -17.89
C THR A 573 -36.00 11.90 -17.93
N LYS A 574 -36.72 10.83 -17.55
CA LYS A 574 -36.22 9.44 -17.46
C LYS A 574 -35.89 8.74 -18.79
N HIS A 575 -35.96 9.47 -19.91
CA HIS A 575 -35.70 8.99 -21.28
C HIS A 575 -34.87 10.00 -22.09
N LYS A 576 -34.07 10.84 -21.42
CA LYS A 576 -33.29 11.92 -22.05
C LYS A 576 -32.39 11.41 -23.19
N PHE A 577 -31.72 10.28 -22.96
CA PHE A 577 -30.95 9.58 -23.97
C PHE A 577 -31.68 8.28 -24.29
N LYS A 578 -32.69 8.37 -25.16
CA LYS A 578 -33.52 7.23 -25.55
C LYS A 578 -32.71 6.27 -26.42
N SER A 579 -32.57 5.03 -25.96
CA SER A 579 -31.78 3.99 -26.64
C SER A 579 -32.66 2.82 -27.06
N PHE A 580 -32.28 2.14 -28.14
CA PHE A 580 -33.03 1.03 -28.73
C PHE A 580 -32.18 -0.24 -28.76
N LEU A 581 -32.73 -1.37 -28.31
CA LEU A 581 -32.08 -2.67 -28.31
C LEU A 581 -31.80 -3.13 -29.76
N CYS A 582 -30.57 -3.58 -29.99
CA CYS A 582 -30.06 -4.06 -31.27
C CYS A 582 -30.16 -5.59 -31.38
N SER A 583 -30.54 -6.10 -32.55
CA SER A 583 -30.65 -7.55 -32.80
C SER A 583 -29.37 -8.20 -33.32
N THR A 584 -28.32 -7.41 -33.57
CA THR A 584 -27.03 -7.86 -34.10
C THR A 584 -25.87 -7.19 -33.35
N SER A 585 -24.65 -7.69 -33.54
CA SER A 585 -23.42 -7.04 -33.06
C SER A 585 -23.08 -5.74 -33.80
N ILE A 586 -23.72 -5.47 -34.94
CA ILE A 586 -23.56 -4.21 -35.69
C ILE A 586 -24.48 -3.16 -35.06
N ILE A 587 -23.91 -2.20 -34.34
CA ILE A 587 -24.68 -1.21 -33.60
C ILE A 587 -24.95 0.04 -34.44
N ALA A 588 -26.01 -0.04 -35.25
CA ALA A 588 -26.43 1.02 -36.17
C ALA A 588 -27.95 1.24 -36.13
N PRO A 589 -28.48 2.44 -36.45
CA PRO A 589 -29.91 2.76 -36.30
C PRO A 589 -30.88 1.73 -36.91
N ALA A 590 -30.55 1.21 -38.10
CA ALA A 590 -31.39 0.25 -38.83
C ALA A 590 -31.45 -1.14 -38.16
N ALA A 591 -30.47 -1.50 -37.34
CA ALA A 591 -30.39 -2.79 -36.62
C ALA A 591 -31.01 -2.74 -35.21
N CYS A 592 -31.48 -1.57 -34.78
CA CYS A 592 -31.84 -1.30 -33.39
C CYS A 592 -33.27 -0.75 -33.28
N THR A 593 -34.23 -1.67 -33.33
CA THR A 593 -35.69 -1.39 -33.29
C THR A 593 -36.41 -2.09 -32.13
N GLY A 594 -35.67 -2.76 -31.25
CA GLY A 594 -36.23 -3.53 -30.13
C GLY A 594 -36.64 -2.67 -28.92
N SER A 595 -36.61 -3.30 -27.74
CA SER A 595 -36.96 -2.69 -26.46
C SER A 595 -36.26 -1.33 -26.24
N ILE A 596 -37.01 -0.38 -25.66
CA ILE A 596 -36.51 0.96 -25.35
C ILE A 596 -35.86 0.95 -23.96
N SER A 597 -34.68 1.56 -23.85
CA SER A 597 -34.01 1.89 -22.60
C SER A 597 -33.65 3.39 -22.57
N SER A 598 -33.02 3.84 -21.48
CA SER A 598 -32.41 5.17 -21.38
C SER A 598 -30.97 5.03 -20.95
N MET A 599 -30.04 5.54 -21.77
CA MET A 599 -28.61 5.58 -21.43
C MET A 599 -28.37 6.45 -20.18
N GLY A 600 -27.43 6.02 -19.34
CA GLY A 600 -26.98 6.75 -18.14
C GLY A 600 -27.82 6.50 -16.89
N PHE A 601 -28.09 7.56 -16.12
CA PHE A 601 -28.55 7.47 -14.74
C PHE A 601 -29.79 6.58 -14.52
N TYR A 602 -30.73 6.55 -15.46
CA TYR A 602 -31.97 5.76 -15.34
C TYR A 602 -31.93 4.38 -16.03
N ALA A 603 -30.79 3.91 -16.54
CA ALA A 603 -30.70 2.65 -17.29
C ALA A 603 -31.23 1.42 -16.52
N ASN A 604 -31.01 1.38 -15.21
CA ASN A 604 -31.48 0.29 -14.34
C ASN A 604 -33.02 0.20 -14.25
N LEU A 605 -33.76 1.26 -14.58
CA LEU A 605 -35.23 1.25 -14.61
C LEU A 605 -35.80 0.46 -15.79
N TYR A 606 -35.00 0.20 -16.82
CA TYR A 606 -35.40 -0.45 -18.08
C TYR A 606 -34.65 -1.76 -18.33
N ALA A 607 -33.92 -2.26 -17.31
CA ALA A 607 -33.05 -3.43 -17.35
C ALA A 607 -33.76 -4.80 -17.56
N ALA A 608 -35.01 -4.81 -18.04
CA ALA A 608 -35.77 -6.04 -18.32
C ALA A 608 -35.23 -6.83 -19.52
N ASN A 609 -34.40 -6.22 -20.38
CA ASN A 609 -33.75 -6.88 -21.50
C ASN A 609 -32.25 -6.54 -21.49
N GLU A 610 -31.41 -7.52 -21.16
CA GLU A 610 -29.94 -7.40 -21.32
C GLU A 610 -29.56 -7.26 -22.79
N GLY A 611 -28.41 -6.63 -23.07
CA GLY A 611 -27.81 -6.57 -24.41
C GLY A 611 -27.33 -5.18 -24.84
N ASN A 612 -27.19 -5.03 -26.16
CA ASN A 612 -26.56 -3.86 -26.79
C ASN A 612 -27.61 -2.86 -27.29
N TYR A 613 -27.42 -1.59 -26.98
CA TYR A 613 -28.36 -0.52 -27.26
C TYR A 613 -27.73 0.64 -28.03
N TYR A 614 -28.31 0.98 -29.18
CA TYR A 614 -27.94 2.19 -29.93
C TYR A 614 -28.63 3.43 -29.35
N CYS A 615 -27.90 4.54 -29.24
CA CYS A 615 -28.45 5.85 -28.89
C CYS A 615 -28.00 6.88 -29.94
N GLN A 616 -28.93 7.57 -30.60
CA GLN A 616 -28.56 8.71 -31.45
C GLN A 616 -28.26 9.92 -30.57
N ILE A 617 -27.04 10.45 -30.65
CA ILE A 617 -26.69 11.77 -30.13
C ILE A 617 -26.66 12.75 -31.30
N LEU A 618 -27.33 13.88 -31.15
CA LEU A 618 -27.37 14.94 -32.15
C LEU A 618 -26.46 16.09 -31.75
N GLN A 619 -25.88 16.75 -32.76
CA GLN A 619 -25.23 18.05 -32.58
C GLN A 619 -26.34 19.11 -32.42
N ILE A 620 -26.31 19.86 -31.32
CA ILE A 620 -27.22 20.97 -31.01
C ILE A 620 -26.36 22.19 -30.66
#